data_AF-A0A1I1A8S2-F1
#
_entry.id   AF-A0A1I1A8S2-F1
#
_cell.length_a   1.000
_cell.length_b   1.000
_cell.length_c   1.000
_cell.angle_alpha   90.00
_cell.angle_beta   90.00
_cell.angle_gamma   90.00
#
_symmetry.space_group_name_H-M   'P 1'
#
loop_
_entity.id
_entity.type
_entity.pdbx_description
1 polymer ?
#
loop_
_entity_poly.entity_id
_entity_poly.type
_entity_poly.pdbx_seq_one_letter_code
_entity_poly.pdbx_strand_id
1 'polypeptide(L)'
;MQTWISPDSFATPCMQIPKILGLILLNLLISAFLIVAALLAAGLGCYTRLKTLFLRNREQQRLGVHSEDGLPLDQSTADITVIAIHGTFAQGAQWTKTTSALSKKIRAGIENKGRTLAWHCLSWTGGNRVTDRNQAVALLHAALDTVLTSSPERPVILLAHSHGGNIALKAAESFTRHKNLHIVTMATPFLFAQPRPDAERLISVVGCCCVIVSFLAGWLLLALIAPLYGMAPFGLASLAAGFIMFILILYIFARDWDAIDTDRERVLRATPDPGKIMPLASRTLICTRAGDEADGAIKVAALISGWISQQMRLARFDPMNFKVGTLTQCEYLLKLLAGAACMTVLHRVVGTSTALAAATVAISSSETPPGRWEHAQSLQSVGASALLMGHSQIYGDEQVVADIARWIRQRTTGQAGGHS
;
A
#
# COMPACT_ATOMS: atom_id res chain seq x y z
N MET A 1 48.06 -48.95 -69.79
CA MET A 1 48.12 -47.90 -68.76
C MET A 1 46.73 -47.76 -68.15
N GLN A 2 46.46 -48.48 -67.06
CA GLN A 2 45.25 -48.35 -66.25
C GLN A 2 45.61 -47.54 -65.02
N THR A 3 45.17 -46.27 -64.98
CA THR A 3 45.27 -45.42 -63.79
C THR A 3 44.20 -45.86 -62.79
N TRP A 4 44.63 -46.51 -61.71
CA TRP A 4 43.81 -46.80 -60.55
C TRP A 4 43.39 -45.49 -59.87
N ILE A 5 42.11 -45.15 -59.96
CA ILE A 5 41.49 -44.08 -59.17
C ILE A 5 41.30 -44.64 -57.75
N SER A 6 41.93 -44.04 -56.75
CA SER A 6 41.84 -44.52 -55.38
C SER A 6 40.41 -44.35 -54.83
N PRO A 7 39.85 -45.36 -54.13
CA PRO A 7 38.50 -45.31 -53.57
C PRO A 7 38.27 -44.26 -52.47
N ASP A 8 39.33 -43.58 -52.01
CA ASP A 8 39.29 -42.70 -50.83
C ASP A 8 38.72 -41.29 -51.10
N SER A 9 38.35 -40.98 -52.34
CA SER A 9 37.84 -39.65 -52.73
C SER A 9 36.34 -39.46 -52.52
N PHE A 10 35.61 -40.48 -52.05
CA PHE A 10 34.17 -40.40 -51.72
C PHE A 10 33.89 -40.41 -50.21
N ALA A 11 34.82 -39.90 -49.39
CA ALA A 11 34.59 -39.64 -47.97
C ALA A 11 33.57 -38.51 -47.74
N THR A 12 32.30 -38.86 -47.99
CA THR A 12 31.03 -38.44 -47.41
C THR A 12 30.86 -36.99 -46.91
N PRO A 13 30.04 -36.17 -47.60
CA PRO A 13 29.51 -34.91 -47.04
C PRO A 13 28.60 -35.09 -45.81
N CYS A 14 28.19 -36.32 -45.46
CA CYS A 14 27.35 -36.59 -44.27
C CYS A 14 28.01 -36.27 -42.93
N MET A 15 29.35 -36.19 -42.84
CA MET A 15 30.04 -35.85 -41.58
C MET A 15 30.03 -34.35 -41.25
N GLN A 16 29.56 -33.48 -42.16
CA GLN A 16 29.50 -32.02 -41.94
C GLN A 16 28.17 -31.55 -41.33
N ILE A 17 27.08 -32.31 -41.51
CA ILE A 17 25.73 -31.93 -41.06
C ILE A 17 25.64 -31.70 -39.54
N PRO A 18 26.21 -32.55 -38.66
CA PRO A 18 26.16 -32.32 -37.22
C PRO A 18 26.91 -31.05 -36.78
N LYS A 19 28.00 -30.70 -37.47
CA LYS A 19 28.76 -29.47 -37.20
C LYS A 19 27.96 -28.22 -37.59
N ILE A 20 27.28 -28.27 -38.74
CA ILE A 20 26.43 -27.16 -39.21
C ILE A 20 25.23 -26.97 -38.27
N LEU A 21 24.55 -28.05 -37.85
CA LEU A 21 23.45 -27.97 -36.89
C LEU A 21 23.91 -27.45 -35.52
N GLY A 22 25.10 -27.86 -35.06
CA GLY A 22 25.72 -27.33 -33.84
C GLY A 22 25.98 -25.82 -33.92
N LEU A 23 26.51 -25.33 -35.04
CA LEU A 23 26.73 -23.89 -35.25
C LEU A 23 25.42 -23.08 -35.31
N ILE A 24 24.36 -23.64 -35.90
CA ILE A 24 23.04 -23.00 -35.93
C ILE A 24 22.47 -22.90 -34.51
N LEU A 25 22.52 -23.98 -33.75
CA LEU A 25 22.04 -24.00 -32.36
C LEU A 25 22.84 -23.02 -31.47
N LEU A 26 24.14 -22.83 -31.72
CA LEU A 26 24.99 -21.89 -30.99
C LEU A 26 24.53 -20.47 -31.22
N ASN A 27 24.31 -20.14 -32.49
CA ASN A 27 23.87 -18.82 -32.87
C ASN A 27 22.51 -18.51 -32.24
N LEU A 28 21.60 -19.50 -32.19
CA LEU A 28 20.31 -19.33 -31.52
C LEU A 28 20.47 -19.10 -30.00
N LEU A 29 21.38 -19.82 -29.34
CA LEU A 29 21.62 -19.68 -27.89
C LEU A 29 22.35 -18.40 -27.50
N ILE A 30 23.38 -18.01 -28.26
CA ILE A 30 24.05 -16.71 -28.11
C ILE A 30 23.04 -15.60 -28.36
N SER A 31 22.21 -15.72 -29.40
CA SER A 31 21.15 -14.74 -29.66
C SER A 31 20.16 -14.68 -28.51
N ALA A 32 19.71 -15.82 -27.97
CA ALA A 32 18.82 -15.85 -26.82
C ALA A 32 19.44 -15.21 -25.56
N PHE A 33 20.72 -15.50 -25.28
CA PHE A 33 21.44 -14.89 -24.17
C PHE A 33 21.60 -13.37 -24.36
N LEU A 34 22.01 -12.92 -25.54
CA LEU A 34 22.13 -11.50 -25.85
C LEU A 34 20.78 -10.79 -25.78
N ILE A 35 19.69 -11.44 -26.21
CA ILE A 35 18.32 -10.93 -26.04
C ILE A 35 17.99 -10.78 -24.55
N VAL A 36 18.22 -11.80 -23.73
CA VAL A 36 17.97 -11.72 -22.28
C VAL A 36 18.83 -10.65 -21.61
N ALA A 37 20.11 -10.56 -21.94
CA ALA A 37 21.02 -9.55 -21.42
C ALA A 37 20.59 -8.13 -21.85
N ALA A 38 20.19 -7.95 -23.12
CA ALA A 38 19.65 -6.69 -23.63
C ALA A 38 18.33 -6.32 -22.94
N LEU A 39 17.44 -7.28 -22.69
CA LEU A 39 16.19 -7.07 -21.95
C LEU A 39 16.47 -6.68 -20.49
N LEU A 40 17.45 -7.30 -19.83
CA LEU A 40 17.88 -6.94 -18.47
C LEU A 40 18.50 -5.54 -18.43
N ALA A 41 19.37 -5.20 -19.38
CA ALA A 41 19.97 -3.88 -19.49
C ALA A 41 18.92 -2.79 -19.79
N ALA A 42 17.98 -3.07 -20.69
CA ALA A 42 16.84 -2.20 -20.98
C ALA A 42 15.92 -2.05 -19.76
N GLY A 43 15.68 -3.14 -19.03
CA GLY A 43 14.94 -3.14 -17.76
C GLY A 43 15.62 -2.26 -16.70
N LEU A 44 16.94 -2.37 -16.57
CA LEU A 44 17.74 -1.55 -15.66
C LEU A 44 17.73 -0.05 -16.07
N GLY A 45 17.85 0.24 -17.37
CA GLY A 45 17.73 1.59 -17.92
C GLY A 45 16.33 2.20 -17.74
N CYS A 46 15.28 1.39 -17.91
CA CYS A 46 13.91 1.80 -17.65
C CYS A 46 13.69 2.06 -16.15
N TYR A 47 14.21 1.18 -15.29
CA TYR A 47 14.17 1.35 -13.83
C TYR A 47 14.87 2.62 -13.37
N THR A 48 16.09 2.91 -13.88
CA THR A 48 16.83 4.12 -13.49
C THR A 48 16.11 5.39 -13.95
N ARG A 49 15.55 5.42 -15.17
CA ARG A 49 14.72 6.54 -15.66
C ARG A 49 13.43 6.71 -14.87
N LEU A 50 12.72 5.63 -14.57
CA LEU A 50 11.51 5.66 -13.73
C LEU A 50 11.85 6.14 -12.32
N LYS A 51 12.99 5.71 -11.75
CA LYS A 51 13.49 6.19 -10.47
C LYS A 51 13.81 7.68 -10.52
N THR A 52 14.47 8.18 -11.56
CA THR A 52 14.75 9.62 -11.68
C THR A 52 13.47 10.43 -11.81
N LEU A 53 12.53 9.99 -12.65
CA LEU A 53 11.22 10.64 -12.77
C LEU A 53 10.46 10.62 -11.45
N PHE A 54 10.50 9.51 -10.72
CA PHE A 54 9.87 9.38 -9.40
C PHE A 54 10.49 10.33 -8.37
N LEU A 55 11.83 10.42 -8.34
CA LEU A 55 12.55 11.36 -7.47
C LEU A 55 12.23 12.82 -7.82
N ARG A 56 12.17 13.16 -9.11
CA ARG A 56 11.80 14.50 -9.58
C ARG A 56 10.37 14.87 -9.20
N ASN A 57 9.44 13.92 -9.33
CA ASN A 57 8.04 14.12 -8.94
C ASN A 57 7.90 14.26 -7.42
N ARG A 58 8.72 13.54 -6.64
CA ARG A 58 8.81 13.69 -5.18
C ARG A 58 9.36 15.05 -4.76
N GLU A 59 10.31 15.59 -5.50
CA GLU A 59 10.86 16.94 -5.28
C GLU A 59 9.84 18.02 -5.67
N GLN A 60 9.12 17.85 -6.78
CA GLN A 60 8.01 18.72 -7.15
C GLN A 60 6.84 18.65 -6.15
N GLN A 61 6.51 17.48 -5.60
CA GLN A 61 5.52 17.36 -4.52
C GLN A 61 6.01 17.99 -3.21
N ARG A 62 7.32 17.99 -2.92
CA ARG A 62 7.87 18.76 -1.79
C ARG A 62 7.74 20.26 -2.00
N LEU A 63 8.07 20.74 -3.19
CA LEU A 63 8.04 22.17 -3.54
C LEU A 63 6.61 22.71 -3.70
N GLY A 64 5.65 21.87 -4.12
CA GLY A 64 4.25 22.24 -4.32
C GLY A 64 3.37 22.20 -3.07
N VAL A 65 3.87 21.73 -1.92
CA VAL A 65 3.13 21.70 -0.64
C VAL A 65 3.77 22.63 0.40
N HIS A 66 4.42 23.69 -0.08
CA HIS A 66 4.56 24.92 0.70
C HIS A 66 3.32 25.78 0.43
N SER A 67 2.16 25.42 0.97
CA SER A 67 1.25 26.49 1.38
C SER A 67 1.72 26.89 2.77
N GLU A 68 2.58 27.91 2.82
CA GLU A 68 2.89 28.62 4.08
C GLU A 68 1.63 29.20 4.74
N ASP A 69 0.50 29.20 4.02
CA ASP A 69 -0.83 29.39 4.56
C ASP A 69 -1.24 28.14 5.36
N GLY A 70 -0.65 27.96 6.54
CA GLY A 70 -1.19 27.08 7.56
C GLY A 70 -2.67 27.38 7.78
N LEU A 71 -3.45 26.40 8.26
CA LEU A 71 -4.85 26.65 8.58
C LEU A 71 -4.89 27.84 9.58
N PRO A 72 -5.58 28.96 9.26
CA PRO A 72 -5.57 30.16 10.09
C PRO A 72 -6.45 29.94 11.32
N LEU A 73 -5.98 29.08 12.22
CA LEU A 73 -6.74 28.56 13.36
C LEU A 73 -6.49 29.35 14.66
N ASP A 74 -5.39 30.09 14.72
CA ASP A 74 -4.99 30.89 15.88
C ASP A 74 -5.84 32.17 16.02
N GLN A 75 -6.29 32.75 14.91
CA GLN A 75 -7.00 34.02 14.87
C GLN A 75 -8.52 33.92 15.05
N SER A 76 -9.09 32.72 15.10
CA SER A 76 -10.53 32.58 15.26
C SER A 76 -10.96 32.80 16.71
N THR A 77 -11.80 33.82 16.93
CA THR A 77 -12.48 34.07 18.21
C THR A 77 -13.68 33.15 18.44
N ALA A 78 -13.90 32.16 17.57
CA ALA A 78 -15.06 31.28 17.67
C ALA A 78 -14.96 30.32 18.87
N ASP A 79 -16.11 30.06 19.49
CA ASP A 79 -16.22 29.18 20.66
C ASP A 79 -15.91 27.72 20.35
N ILE A 80 -16.08 27.30 19.10
CA ILE A 80 -15.93 25.92 18.62
C ILE A 80 -15.22 25.92 17.27
N THR A 81 -14.30 24.98 17.07
CA THR A 81 -13.60 24.78 15.80
C THR A 81 -13.97 23.43 15.19
N VAL A 82 -14.42 23.42 13.93
CA VAL A 82 -14.57 22.21 13.11
C VAL A 82 -13.52 22.22 12.01
N ILE A 83 -12.79 21.11 11.88
CA ILE A 83 -11.83 20.87 10.79
C ILE A 83 -12.37 19.71 9.94
N ALA A 84 -12.86 20.03 8.74
CA ALA A 84 -13.32 19.07 7.75
C ALA A 84 -12.14 18.44 7.00
N ILE A 85 -12.14 17.10 6.87
CA ILE A 85 -11.05 16.33 6.26
C ILE A 85 -11.63 15.42 5.19
N HIS A 86 -11.40 15.76 3.91
CA HIS A 86 -11.89 14.97 2.80
C HIS A 86 -11.17 13.63 2.63
N GLY A 87 -11.83 12.68 1.98
CA GLY A 87 -11.25 11.40 1.57
C GLY A 87 -10.33 11.51 0.35
N THR A 88 -9.87 10.37 -0.15
CA THR A 88 -9.08 10.32 -1.40
C THR A 88 -9.89 10.78 -2.61
N PHE A 89 -9.24 11.46 -3.55
CA PHE A 89 -9.84 11.99 -4.79
C PHE A 89 -11.01 12.98 -4.58
N ALA A 90 -11.15 13.52 -3.37
CA ALA A 90 -12.27 14.37 -2.96
C ALA A 90 -11.83 15.81 -2.63
N GLN A 91 -10.79 16.31 -3.31
CA GLN A 91 -10.35 17.69 -3.14
C GLN A 91 -11.49 18.66 -3.47
N GLY A 92 -11.74 19.62 -2.56
CA GLY A 92 -12.82 20.59 -2.73
C GLY A 92 -14.23 19.98 -2.69
N ALA A 93 -14.39 18.80 -2.10
CA ALA A 93 -15.70 18.15 -1.94
C ALA A 93 -16.74 19.12 -1.36
N GLN A 94 -17.93 19.14 -1.95
CA GLN A 94 -18.95 20.14 -1.59
C GLN A 94 -19.33 20.10 -0.09
N TRP A 95 -19.28 18.92 0.54
CA TRP A 95 -19.63 18.76 1.95
C TRP A 95 -18.64 19.46 2.90
N THR A 96 -17.39 19.68 2.51
CA THR A 96 -16.37 20.35 3.33
C THR A 96 -16.49 21.87 3.31
N LYS A 97 -17.34 22.43 2.44
CA LYS A 97 -17.54 23.88 2.34
C LYS A 97 -18.49 24.38 3.43
N THR A 98 -18.30 25.63 3.85
CA THR A 98 -19.15 26.31 4.84
C THR A 98 -20.61 26.39 4.40
N THR A 99 -20.87 26.39 3.09
CA THR A 99 -22.19 26.48 2.47
C THR A 99 -22.91 25.13 2.32
N SER A 100 -22.25 24.02 2.66
CA SER A 100 -22.82 22.68 2.52
C SER A 100 -24.02 22.45 3.45
N ALA A 101 -24.91 21.52 3.09
CA ALA A 101 -26.05 21.16 3.93
C ALA A 101 -25.61 20.68 5.32
N LEU A 102 -24.54 19.87 5.37
CA LEU A 102 -23.94 19.37 6.60
C LEU A 102 -23.40 20.51 7.48
N SER A 103 -22.57 21.41 6.90
CA SER A 103 -22.04 22.57 7.62
C SER A 103 -23.16 23.47 8.14
N LYS A 104 -24.16 23.79 7.32
CA LYS A 104 -25.31 24.62 7.72
C LYS A 104 -26.09 24.00 8.88
N LYS A 105 -26.35 22.68 8.85
CA LYS A 105 -27.11 22.00 9.92
C LYS A 105 -26.33 21.96 11.24
N ILE A 106 -25.02 21.70 11.19
CA ILE A 106 -24.14 21.74 12.37
C ILE A 106 -24.08 23.17 12.93
N ARG A 107 -23.81 24.16 12.07
CA ARG A 107 -23.72 25.58 12.41
C ARG A 107 -24.99 26.08 13.08
N ALA A 108 -26.16 25.86 12.47
CA ALA A 108 -27.44 26.25 13.04
C ALA A 108 -27.67 25.60 14.42
N GLY A 109 -27.29 24.33 14.59
CA GLY A 109 -27.40 23.63 15.88
C GLY A 109 -26.56 24.25 17.00
N ILE A 110 -25.42 24.85 16.67
CA ILE A 110 -24.50 25.53 17.59
C ILE A 110 -24.92 26.98 17.85
N GLU A 111 -25.23 27.73 16.79
CA GLU A 111 -25.62 29.14 16.87
C GLU A 111 -26.96 29.34 17.59
N ASN A 112 -27.90 28.39 17.47
CA ASN A 112 -29.14 28.38 18.25
C ASN A 112 -28.92 28.25 19.78
N LYS A 113 -27.70 27.95 20.23
CA LYS A 113 -27.29 27.92 21.64
C LYS A 113 -26.44 29.13 22.02
N GLY A 114 -26.38 30.16 21.18
CA GLY A 114 -25.63 31.39 21.43
C GLY A 114 -24.12 31.21 21.32
N ARG A 115 -23.64 30.18 20.60
CA ARG A 115 -22.21 29.92 20.39
C ARG A 115 -21.82 30.11 18.93
N THR A 116 -20.56 30.45 18.71
CA THR A 116 -19.98 30.68 17.40
C THR A 116 -19.18 29.46 16.92
N LEU A 117 -19.18 29.22 15.61
CA LEU A 117 -18.49 28.09 14.97
C LEU A 117 -17.52 28.57 13.89
N ALA A 118 -16.25 28.24 14.05
CA ALA A 118 -15.25 28.30 13.00
C ALA A 118 -15.21 26.99 12.22
N TRP A 119 -15.23 27.10 10.89
CA TRP A 119 -15.25 25.94 9.99
C TRP A 119 -14.07 26.02 9.04
N HIS A 120 -13.18 25.04 9.13
CA HIS A 120 -11.98 24.92 8.32
C HIS A 120 -12.02 23.64 7.52
N CYS A 121 -11.32 23.59 6.39
CA CYS A 121 -11.09 22.37 5.63
C CYS A 121 -9.59 22.14 5.54
N LEU A 122 -9.12 20.94 5.92
CA LEU A 122 -7.73 20.56 5.74
C LEU A 122 -7.41 20.50 4.23
N SER A 123 -6.52 21.37 3.76
CA SER A 123 -6.05 21.35 2.38
C SER A 123 -4.95 20.30 2.22
N TRP A 124 -5.28 19.15 1.63
CA TRP A 124 -4.31 18.11 1.31
C TRP A 124 -4.53 17.54 -0.09
N THR A 125 -3.58 16.73 -0.57
CA THR A 125 -3.57 16.29 -1.98
C THR A 125 -4.72 15.36 -2.36
N GLY A 126 -5.37 14.71 -1.39
CA GLY A 126 -6.36 13.67 -1.66
C GLY A 126 -5.77 12.42 -2.34
N GLY A 127 -4.45 12.33 -2.47
CA GLY A 127 -3.81 11.20 -3.12
C GLY A 127 -3.88 9.93 -2.26
N ASN A 128 -4.02 8.78 -2.90
CA ASN A 128 -4.09 7.49 -2.19
C ASN A 128 -2.70 6.96 -1.74
N ARG A 129 -1.62 7.69 -1.99
CA ARG A 129 -0.27 7.25 -1.60
C ARG A 129 -0.09 7.38 -0.09
N VAL A 130 0.74 6.51 0.47
CA VAL A 130 1.12 6.55 1.90
C VAL A 130 1.81 7.88 2.25
N THR A 131 2.62 8.42 1.33
CA THR A 131 3.30 9.70 1.49
C THR A 131 2.33 10.88 1.58
N ASP A 132 1.30 10.90 0.74
CA ASP A 132 0.25 11.94 0.73
C ASP A 132 -0.51 11.95 2.07
N ARG A 133 -0.84 10.75 2.59
CA ARG A 133 -1.49 10.58 3.89
C ARG A 133 -0.60 11.03 5.05
N ASN A 134 0.67 10.64 5.07
CA ASN A 134 1.63 11.07 6.10
C ASN A 134 1.80 12.60 6.13
N GLN A 135 1.82 13.24 4.96
CA GLN A 135 1.87 14.68 4.86
C GLN A 135 0.60 15.34 5.42
N ALA A 136 -0.58 14.80 5.07
CA ALA A 136 -1.85 15.28 5.63
C ALA A 136 -1.92 15.12 7.16
N VAL A 137 -1.40 13.99 7.70
CA VAL A 137 -1.26 13.78 9.15
C VAL A 137 -0.37 14.84 9.78
N ALA A 138 0.80 15.13 9.19
CA ALA A 138 1.72 16.13 9.70
C ALA A 138 1.08 17.54 9.70
N LEU A 139 0.40 17.92 8.62
CA LEU A 139 -0.33 19.18 8.51
C LEU A 139 -1.43 19.29 9.57
N LEU A 140 -2.24 18.24 9.73
CA LEU A 140 -3.31 18.22 10.71
C LEU A 140 -2.78 18.21 12.16
N HIS A 141 -1.68 17.51 12.41
CA HIS A 141 -1.03 17.49 13.72
C HIS A 141 -0.54 18.88 14.11
N ALA A 142 0.14 19.60 13.21
CA ALA A 142 0.59 20.97 13.47
C ALA A 142 -0.58 21.93 13.73
N ALA A 143 -1.65 21.81 12.95
CA ALA A 143 -2.89 22.56 13.13
C ALA A 143 -3.55 22.29 14.50
N LEU A 144 -3.63 21.03 14.91
CA LEU A 144 -4.15 20.63 16.22
C LEU A 144 -3.28 21.17 17.36
N ASP A 145 -1.95 21.05 17.23
CA ASP A 145 -1.01 21.54 18.23
C ASP A 145 -1.19 23.04 18.49
N THR A 146 -1.31 23.83 17.42
CA THR A 146 -1.56 25.27 17.50
C THR A 146 -2.88 25.58 18.20
N VAL A 147 -3.99 24.94 17.79
CA VAL A 147 -5.32 25.20 18.37
C VAL A 147 -5.44 24.76 19.82
N LEU A 148 -4.95 23.56 20.15
CA LEU A 148 -5.10 22.98 21.47
C LEU A 148 -4.15 23.62 22.49
N THR A 149 -3.03 24.20 22.04
CA THR A 149 -2.13 24.96 22.91
C THR A 149 -2.65 26.38 23.14
N SER A 150 -3.11 27.07 22.08
CA SER A 150 -3.62 28.45 22.18
C SER A 150 -4.99 28.54 22.85
N SER A 151 -5.82 27.51 22.78
CA SER A 151 -7.16 27.49 23.36
C SER A 151 -7.51 26.10 23.89
N PRO A 152 -6.91 25.66 25.02
CA PRO A 152 -7.09 24.30 25.55
C PRO A 152 -8.55 23.92 25.88
N GLU A 153 -9.36 24.91 26.25
CA GLU A 153 -10.77 24.74 26.61
C GLU A 153 -11.72 24.77 25.40
N ARG A 154 -11.24 25.20 24.23
CA ARG A 154 -12.05 25.30 23.02
C ARG A 154 -12.33 23.91 22.45
N PRO A 155 -13.59 23.50 22.26
CA PRO A 155 -13.92 22.26 21.56
C PRO A 155 -13.41 22.27 20.12
N VAL A 156 -12.69 21.21 19.76
CA VAL A 156 -12.17 20.96 18.42
C VAL A 156 -12.80 19.67 17.89
N ILE A 157 -13.46 19.76 16.74
CA ILE A 157 -14.10 18.62 16.08
C ILE A 157 -13.39 18.33 14.76
N LEU A 158 -12.85 17.14 14.64
CA LEU A 158 -12.36 16.59 13.37
C LEU A 158 -13.51 15.89 12.66
N LEU A 159 -13.96 16.42 11.53
CA LEU A 159 -15.05 15.84 10.74
C LEU A 159 -14.47 15.25 9.46
N ALA A 160 -14.36 13.92 9.39
CA ALA A 160 -13.56 13.24 8.40
C ALA A 160 -14.36 12.22 7.58
N HIS A 161 -14.04 12.07 6.29
CA HIS A 161 -14.66 11.08 5.39
C HIS A 161 -13.63 10.10 4.85
N SER A 162 -14.01 8.83 4.69
CA SER A 162 -13.19 7.80 4.05
C SER A 162 -11.79 7.74 4.66
N HIS A 163 -10.73 7.75 3.84
CA HIS A 163 -9.33 7.80 4.29
C HIS A 163 -8.98 9.04 5.13
N GLY A 164 -9.76 10.13 5.05
CA GLY A 164 -9.63 11.27 5.95
C GLY A 164 -9.80 10.88 7.42
N GLY A 165 -10.61 9.87 7.72
CA GLY A 165 -10.79 9.39 9.10
C GLY A 165 -9.53 8.74 9.68
N ASN A 166 -8.76 8.02 8.87
CA ASN A 166 -7.45 7.50 9.29
C ASN A 166 -6.46 8.64 9.55
N ILE A 167 -6.46 9.68 8.71
CA ILE A 167 -5.64 10.89 8.91
C ILE A 167 -6.01 11.57 10.23
N ALA A 168 -7.31 11.75 10.49
CA ALA A 168 -7.83 12.36 11.71
C ALA A 168 -7.42 11.59 12.97
N LEU A 169 -7.66 10.28 13.00
CA LEU A 169 -7.29 9.42 14.12
C LEU A 169 -5.78 9.41 14.35
N LYS A 170 -4.98 9.31 13.27
CA LYS A 170 -3.53 9.27 13.38
C LYS A 170 -2.96 10.56 13.95
N ALA A 171 -3.41 11.71 13.44
CA ALA A 171 -2.98 13.01 13.97
C ALA A 171 -3.41 13.21 15.44
N ALA A 172 -4.58 12.68 15.83
CA ALA A 172 -5.11 12.78 17.19
C ALA A 172 -4.40 11.90 18.24
N GLU A 173 -3.55 10.94 17.85
CA GLU A 173 -2.84 10.05 18.79
C GLU A 173 -2.04 10.83 19.85
N SER A 174 -1.35 11.90 19.45
CA SER A 174 -0.57 12.75 20.35
C SER A 174 -1.43 13.57 21.31
N PHE A 175 -2.72 13.73 21.01
CA PHE A 175 -3.65 14.64 21.71
C PHE A 175 -4.74 13.90 22.50
N THR A 176 -4.55 12.60 22.74
CA THR A 176 -5.50 11.75 23.47
C THR A 176 -5.87 12.28 24.86
N ARG A 177 -5.02 13.09 25.50
CA ARG A 177 -5.29 13.71 26.80
C ARG A 177 -6.21 14.95 26.74
N HIS A 178 -6.38 15.57 25.57
CA HIS A 178 -7.19 16.78 25.41
C HIS A 178 -8.69 16.44 25.33
N LYS A 179 -9.42 16.61 26.44
CA LYS A 179 -10.84 16.22 26.57
C LYS A 179 -11.77 16.88 25.54
N ASN A 180 -11.38 18.06 25.05
CA ASN A 180 -12.14 18.87 24.10
C ASN A 180 -11.88 18.52 22.62
N LEU A 181 -11.03 17.52 22.36
CA LEU A 181 -10.85 16.96 21.01
C LEU A 181 -11.88 15.86 20.75
N HIS A 182 -12.69 16.06 19.71
CA HIS A 182 -13.76 15.18 19.27
C HIS A 182 -13.56 14.78 17.80
N ILE A 183 -13.99 13.57 17.44
CA ILE A 183 -13.80 13.05 16.08
C ILE A 183 -15.13 12.51 15.56
N VAL A 184 -15.46 12.84 14.33
CA VAL A 184 -16.56 12.23 13.58
C VAL A 184 -15.97 11.66 12.31
N THR A 185 -16.12 10.35 12.13
CA THR A 185 -15.67 9.66 10.91
C THR A 185 -16.88 9.22 10.11
N MET A 186 -16.81 9.33 8.79
CA MET A 186 -17.90 8.98 7.88
C MET A 186 -17.36 8.02 6.83
N ALA A 187 -17.95 6.83 6.71
CA ALA A 187 -17.55 5.86 5.68
C ALA A 187 -16.03 5.55 5.71
N THR A 188 -15.42 5.58 6.90
CA THR A 188 -13.98 5.39 7.05
C THR A 188 -13.64 3.91 7.11
N PRO A 189 -12.81 3.40 6.19
CA PRO A 189 -12.24 2.08 6.37
C PRO A 189 -11.06 2.19 7.32
N PHE A 190 -11.21 1.77 8.56
CA PHE A 190 -10.17 1.91 9.58
C PHE A 190 -9.01 0.98 9.28
N LEU A 191 -7.88 1.55 8.86
CA LEU A 191 -6.70 0.81 8.43
C LEU A 191 -5.75 0.61 9.61
N PHE A 192 -5.36 -0.64 9.83
CA PHE A 192 -4.36 -0.99 10.84
C PHE A 192 -3.20 -1.71 10.18
N ALA A 193 -1.99 -1.20 10.42
CA ALA A 193 -0.76 -1.82 10.00
C ALA A 193 -0.02 -2.41 11.21
N GLN A 194 0.43 -3.64 11.09
CA GLN A 194 1.28 -4.29 12.08
C GLN A 194 2.52 -4.87 11.41
N PRO A 195 3.73 -4.73 12.00
CA PRO A 195 4.90 -5.45 11.53
C PRO A 195 4.62 -6.95 11.53
N ARG A 196 5.05 -7.65 10.48
CA ARG A 196 5.02 -9.12 10.46
C ARG A 196 6.31 -9.62 11.13
N PRO A 197 6.24 -10.30 12.29
CA PRO A 197 7.42 -10.68 13.05
C PRO A 197 8.41 -11.59 12.30
N ASP A 198 7.97 -12.27 11.24
CA ASP A 198 8.83 -13.14 10.42
C ASP A 198 9.06 -12.63 8.99
N ALA A 199 8.55 -11.45 8.63
CA ALA A 199 8.66 -11.02 7.24
C ALA A 199 10.12 -10.80 6.83
N GLU A 200 10.97 -10.33 7.74
CA GLU A 200 12.37 -10.13 7.43
C GLU A 200 13.05 -11.45 7.05
N ARG A 201 12.86 -12.48 7.87
CA ARG A 201 13.34 -13.83 7.60
C ARG A 201 12.77 -14.38 6.29
N LEU A 202 11.48 -14.18 6.05
CA LEU A 202 10.83 -14.69 4.84
C LEU A 202 11.37 -14.03 3.58
N ILE A 203 11.52 -12.71 3.57
CA ILE A 203 12.04 -12.01 2.38
C ILE A 203 13.51 -12.39 2.17
N SER A 204 14.32 -12.53 3.22
CA SER A 204 15.68 -13.07 3.09
C SER A 204 15.68 -14.49 2.51
N VAL A 205 14.83 -15.40 3.01
CA VAL A 205 14.74 -16.77 2.51
C VAL A 205 14.26 -16.81 1.05
N VAL A 206 13.20 -16.09 0.70
CA VAL A 206 12.68 -16.00 -0.67
C VAL A 206 13.73 -15.38 -1.58
N GLY A 207 14.39 -14.31 -1.14
CA GLY A 207 15.51 -13.69 -1.85
C GLY A 207 16.61 -14.70 -2.14
N CYS A 208 17.13 -15.37 -1.12
CA CYS A 208 18.13 -16.43 -1.24
C CYS A 208 17.68 -17.56 -2.19
N CYS A 209 16.45 -18.04 -2.05
CA CYS A 209 15.89 -19.08 -2.91
C CYS A 209 15.82 -18.63 -4.37
N CYS A 210 15.34 -17.42 -4.65
CA CYS A 210 15.31 -16.86 -6.00
C CYS A 210 16.72 -16.76 -6.59
N VAL A 211 17.73 -16.38 -5.80
CA VAL A 211 19.11 -16.32 -6.28
C VAL A 211 19.67 -17.73 -6.56
N ILE A 212 19.45 -18.69 -5.65
CA ILE A 212 19.88 -20.08 -5.83
C ILE A 212 19.22 -20.70 -7.06
N VAL A 213 17.90 -20.54 -7.23
CA VAL A 213 17.16 -21.06 -8.38
C VAL A 213 17.67 -20.43 -9.68
N SER A 214 17.89 -19.11 -9.69
CA SER A 214 18.44 -18.42 -10.87
C SER A 214 19.85 -18.90 -11.22
N PHE A 215 20.68 -19.13 -10.20
CA PHE A 215 22.03 -19.69 -10.37
C PHE A 215 21.98 -21.12 -10.93
N LEU A 216 21.16 -22.00 -10.34
CA LEU A 216 20.99 -23.38 -10.79
C LEU A 216 20.41 -23.46 -12.20
N ALA A 217 19.43 -22.61 -12.52
CA ALA A 217 18.85 -22.53 -13.86
C ALA A 217 19.88 -22.08 -14.91
N GLY A 218 20.69 -21.06 -14.58
CA GLY A 218 21.79 -20.61 -15.44
C GLY A 218 22.85 -21.71 -15.62
N TRP A 219 23.25 -22.37 -14.53
CA TRP A 219 24.21 -23.47 -14.57
C TRP A 219 23.69 -24.66 -15.40
N LEU A 220 22.44 -25.07 -15.19
CA LEU A 220 21.81 -26.15 -15.94
C LEU A 220 21.74 -25.83 -17.44
N LEU A 221 21.31 -24.61 -17.78
CA LEU A 221 21.29 -24.15 -19.17
C LEU A 221 22.68 -24.25 -19.81
N LEU A 222 23.72 -23.80 -19.11
CA LEU A 222 25.11 -23.89 -19.57
C LEU A 222 25.62 -25.33 -19.70
N ALA A 223 25.30 -26.19 -18.74
CA ALA A 223 25.68 -27.61 -18.77
C ALA A 223 25.06 -28.35 -19.96
N LEU A 224 23.83 -27.98 -20.35
CA LEU A 224 23.17 -28.54 -21.53
C LEU A 224 23.80 -28.05 -22.84
N ILE A 225 24.40 -26.86 -22.85
CA ILE A 225 24.98 -26.23 -24.04
C ILE A 225 26.44 -26.65 -24.24
N ALA A 226 27.23 -26.81 -23.17
CA ALA A 226 28.68 -27.00 -23.25
C ALA A 226 29.16 -28.23 -24.06
N PRO A 227 28.53 -29.43 -23.98
CA PRO A 227 28.95 -30.60 -24.75
C PRO A 227 28.81 -30.41 -26.27
N LEU A 228 27.85 -29.60 -26.70
CA LEU A 228 27.60 -29.32 -28.12
C LEU A 228 28.77 -28.58 -28.79
N TYR A 229 29.68 -27.98 -28.00
CA TYR A 229 30.80 -27.17 -28.50
C TYR A 229 32.18 -27.70 -28.16
N GLY A 230 32.28 -28.88 -27.53
CA GLY A 230 33.58 -29.37 -27.03
C GLY A 230 34.23 -28.44 -26.00
N MET A 231 33.43 -27.57 -25.37
CA MET A 231 33.87 -26.46 -24.53
C MET A 231 33.98 -26.88 -23.05
N ALA A 232 34.76 -27.93 -22.78
CA ALA A 232 35.06 -28.37 -21.41
C ALA A 232 35.64 -27.27 -20.48
N PRO A 233 36.50 -26.32 -20.92
CA PRO A 233 37.06 -25.31 -20.02
C PRO A 233 36.10 -24.15 -19.68
N PHE A 234 34.90 -24.06 -20.28
CA PHE A 234 33.96 -22.96 -20.03
C PHE A 234 33.11 -23.14 -18.76
N GLY A 235 33.19 -24.30 -18.11
CA GLY A 235 32.53 -24.55 -16.82
C GLY A 235 32.93 -23.53 -15.74
N LEU A 236 34.22 -23.20 -15.64
CA LEU A 236 34.73 -22.21 -14.67
C LEU A 236 34.23 -20.78 -14.96
N ALA A 237 34.26 -20.36 -16.22
CA ALA A 237 33.74 -19.03 -16.62
C ALA A 237 32.23 -18.91 -16.34
N SER A 238 31.49 -19.99 -16.54
CA SER A 238 30.05 -20.04 -16.27
C SER A 238 29.71 -19.97 -14.78
N LEU A 239 30.47 -20.68 -13.94
CA LEU A 239 30.35 -20.60 -12.48
C LEU A 239 30.70 -19.19 -11.99
N ALA A 240 31.76 -18.58 -12.53
CA ALA A 240 32.13 -17.21 -12.21
C ALA A 240 31.02 -16.21 -12.61
N ALA A 241 30.43 -16.35 -13.81
CA ALA A 241 29.33 -15.49 -14.25
C ALA A 241 28.08 -15.65 -13.37
N GLY A 242 27.70 -16.89 -13.03
CA GLY A 242 26.61 -17.17 -12.11
C GLY A 242 26.86 -16.58 -10.71
N PHE A 243 28.09 -16.69 -10.21
CA PHE A 243 28.48 -16.11 -8.93
C PHE A 243 28.46 -14.58 -8.94
N ILE A 244 28.94 -13.94 -10.01
CA ILE A 244 28.84 -12.48 -10.19
C ILE A 244 27.37 -12.03 -10.20
N MET A 245 26.51 -12.76 -10.91
CA MET A 245 25.07 -12.47 -10.93
C MET A 245 24.43 -12.66 -9.55
N PHE A 246 24.83 -13.70 -8.81
CA PHE A 246 24.42 -13.92 -7.42
C PHE A 246 24.78 -12.72 -6.53
N ILE A 247 26.04 -12.25 -6.60
CA ILE A 247 26.51 -11.08 -5.84
C ILE A 247 25.74 -9.82 -6.26
N LEU A 248 25.45 -9.64 -7.56
CA LEU A 248 24.69 -8.49 -8.05
C LEU A 248 23.24 -8.49 -7.51
N ILE A 249 22.57 -9.64 -7.50
CA ILE A 249 21.21 -9.76 -6.95
C ILE A 249 21.22 -9.48 -5.45
N LEU A 250 22.16 -10.06 -4.70
CA LEU A 250 22.32 -9.76 -3.27
C LEU A 250 22.59 -8.28 -3.02
N TYR A 251 23.43 -7.65 -3.85
CA TYR A 251 23.72 -6.21 -3.75
C TYR A 251 22.47 -5.36 -4.03
N ILE A 252 21.69 -5.66 -5.08
CA ILE A 252 20.44 -4.96 -5.38
C ILE A 252 19.46 -5.10 -4.22
N PHE A 253 19.32 -6.32 -3.70
CA PHE A 253 18.43 -6.61 -2.57
C PHE A 253 18.86 -5.86 -1.31
N ALA A 254 20.16 -5.91 -0.95
CA ALA A 254 20.70 -5.21 0.21
C ALA A 254 20.55 -3.68 0.07
N ARG A 255 20.79 -3.13 -1.13
CA ARG A 255 20.62 -1.69 -1.40
C ARG A 255 19.17 -1.26 -1.30
N ASP A 256 18.23 -2.06 -1.79
CA ASP A 256 16.82 -1.72 -1.82
C ASP A 256 16.11 -2.06 -0.49
N TRP A 257 16.77 -2.81 0.41
CA TRP A 257 16.27 -3.13 1.75
C TRP A 257 15.96 -1.89 2.58
N ASP A 258 16.86 -0.91 2.61
CA ASP A 258 16.64 0.35 3.35
C ASP A 258 15.41 1.10 2.83
N ALA A 259 15.14 1.01 1.52
CA ALA A 259 13.95 1.61 0.93
C ALA A 259 12.67 0.86 1.35
N ILE A 260 12.71 -0.48 1.37
CA ILE A 260 11.60 -1.32 1.86
C ILE A 260 11.32 -1.04 3.33
N ASP A 261 12.35 -0.96 4.17
CA ASP A 261 12.21 -0.66 5.58
C ASP A 261 11.66 0.75 5.80
N THR A 262 12.18 1.73 5.07
CA THR A 262 11.65 3.10 5.09
C THR A 262 10.17 3.13 4.68
N ASP A 263 9.78 2.36 3.66
CA ASP A 263 8.38 2.27 3.21
C ASP A 263 7.49 1.54 4.21
N ARG A 264 7.98 0.49 4.86
CA ARG A 264 7.34 -0.16 6.02
C ARG A 264 7.04 0.86 7.11
N GLU A 265 8.05 1.62 7.53
CA GLU A 265 7.91 2.66 8.54
C GLU A 265 6.98 3.80 8.11
N ARG A 266 6.92 4.11 6.80
CA ARG A 266 5.94 5.08 6.28
C ARG A 266 4.52 4.55 6.38
N VAL A 267 4.28 3.27 6.10
CA VAL A 267 2.95 2.64 6.22
C VAL A 267 2.52 2.63 7.68
N LEU A 268 3.39 2.19 8.60
CA LEU A 268 3.11 2.16 10.04
C LEU A 268 2.81 3.57 10.58
N ARG A 269 3.54 4.59 10.12
CA ARG A 269 3.28 5.99 10.49
C ARG A 269 2.01 6.58 9.87
N ALA A 270 1.52 6.02 8.76
CA ALA A 270 0.31 6.51 8.09
C ALA A 270 -0.98 5.91 8.67
N THR A 271 -0.88 4.83 9.46
CA THR A 271 -2.03 4.15 10.06
C THR A 271 -2.14 4.45 11.56
N PRO A 272 -3.36 4.61 12.08
CA PRO A 272 -3.59 4.68 13.52
C PRO A 272 -3.11 3.43 14.26
N ASP A 273 -2.47 3.61 15.41
CA ASP A 273 -2.15 2.58 16.39
C ASP A 273 -3.39 2.32 17.26
N PRO A 274 -4.00 1.11 17.21
CA PRO A 274 -5.20 0.78 17.98
C PRO A 274 -5.05 1.08 19.48
N GLY A 275 -3.88 0.81 20.07
CA GLY A 275 -3.64 1.01 21.49
C GLY A 275 -3.66 2.49 21.86
N LYS A 276 -3.15 3.35 20.97
CA LYS A 276 -3.06 4.80 21.22
C LYS A 276 -4.37 5.54 20.97
N ILE A 277 -5.20 5.07 20.03
CA ILE A 277 -6.48 5.74 19.75
C ILE A 277 -7.61 5.32 20.70
N MET A 278 -7.41 4.28 21.52
CA MET A 278 -8.47 3.77 22.39
C MET A 278 -9.02 4.78 23.40
N PRO A 279 -8.20 5.69 23.99
CA PRO A 279 -8.72 6.80 24.79
C PRO A 279 -9.63 7.78 24.03
N LEU A 280 -9.62 7.79 22.69
CA LEU A 280 -10.49 8.63 21.86
C LEU A 280 -11.86 7.99 21.61
N ALA A 281 -12.07 6.72 21.97
CA ALA A 281 -13.28 5.98 21.64
C ALA A 281 -14.56 6.64 22.17
N SER A 282 -14.55 7.11 23.42
CA SER A 282 -15.67 7.84 24.02
C SER A 282 -15.89 9.24 23.44
N ARG A 283 -15.00 9.73 22.57
CA ARG A 283 -15.06 11.06 21.93
C ARG A 283 -15.06 10.94 20.41
N THR A 284 -15.38 9.76 19.89
CA THR A 284 -15.41 9.51 18.45
C THR A 284 -16.76 8.94 18.07
N LEU A 285 -17.46 9.64 17.17
CA LEU A 285 -18.63 9.11 16.47
C LEU A 285 -18.18 8.47 15.16
N ILE A 286 -18.52 7.21 14.98
CA ILE A 286 -18.35 6.52 13.70
C ILE A 286 -19.70 6.55 12.99
N CYS A 287 -19.72 7.05 11.76
CA CYS A 287 -20.89 7.02 10.89
C CYS A 287 -20.61 6.04 9.75
N THR A 288 -21.38 4.96 9.68
CA THR A 288 -21.33 4.04 8.54
C THR A 288 -22.67 3.97 7.83
N ARG A 289 -22.63 3.51 6.58
CA ARG A 289 -23.81 3.21 5.79
C ARG A 289 -23.73 1.76 5.35
N ALA A 290 -24.83 1.02 5.48
CA ALA A 290 -24.89 -0.33 4.97
C ALA A 290 -24.71 -0.34 3.45
N GLY A 291 -23.84 -1.23 2.95
CA GLY A 291 -23.56 -1.35 1.51
C GLY A 291 -22.56 -0.33 0.96
N ASP A 292 -21.74 0.29 1.80
CA ASP A 292 -20.66 1.15 1.33
C ASP A 292 -19.58 0.35 0.57
N GLU A 293 -19.24 0.74 -0.65
CA GLU A 293 -18.31 0.00 -1.51
C GLU A 293 -16.89 -0.09 -0.97
N ALA A 294 -16.44 0.95 -0.26
CA ALA A 294 -15.10 0.98 0.28
C ALA A 294 -14.89 -0.21 1.23
N ASP A 295 -15.94 -0.58 1.97
CA ASP A 295 -15.94 -1.76 2.81
C ASP A 295 -15.85 -3.06 1.99
N GLY A 296 -16.57 -3.16 0.86
CA GLY A 296 -16.50 -4.31 -0.05
C GLY A 296 -15.13 -4.50 -0.71
N ALA A 297 -14.57 -3.45 -1.33
CA ALA A 297 -13.26 -3.49 -1.98
C ALA A 297 -12.14 -3.82 -0.99
N ILE A 298 -12.26 -3.32 0.24
CA ILE A 298 -11.26 -3.52 1.27
C ILE A 298 -11.40 -4.89 1.93
N LYS A 299 -12.62 -5.42 2.09
CA LYS A 299 -12.84 -6.83 2.47
C LYS A 299 -12.18 -7.76 1.45
N VAL A 300 -12.28 -7.48 0.15
CA VAL A 300 -11.57 -8.25 -0.89
C VAL A 300 -10.05 -8.12 -0.76
N ALA A 301 -9.52 -6.92 -0.56
CA ALA A 301 -8.08 -6.72 -0.35
C ALA A 301 -7.57 -7.43 0.92
N ALA A 302 -8.34 -7.41 2.01
CA ALA A 302 -8.04 -8.12 3.24
C ALA A 302 -8.09 -9.64 3.06
N LEU A 303 -9.04 -10.17 2.26
CA LEU A 303 -9.09 -11.59 1.89
C LEU A 303 -7.84 -12.01 1.10
N ILE A 304 -7.43 -11.22 0.10
CA ILE A 304 -6.21 -11.48 -0.68
C ILE A 304 -4.97 -11.44 0.24
N SER A 305 -4.85 -10.42 1.08
CA SER A 305 -3.76 -10.28 2.07
C SER A 305 -3.75 -11.44 3.08
N GLY A 306 -4.92 -11.86 3.56
CA GLY A 306 -5.10 -12.99 4.46
C GLY A 306 -4.71 -14.32 3.82
N TRP A 307 -5.11 -14.55 2.58
CA TRP A 307 -4.72 -15.72 1.79
C TRP A 307 -3.21 -15.77 1.58
N ILE A 308 -2.57 -14.66 1.16
CA ILE A 308 -1.10 -14.56 1.03
C ILE A 308 -0.44 -14.91 2.37
N SER A 309 -0.94 -14.34 3.47
CA SER A 309 -0.41 -14.59 4.83
C SER A 309 -0.54 -16.06 5.25
N GLN A 310 -1.64 -16.70 4.90
CA GLN A 310 -1.87 -18.12 5.17
C GLN A 310 -0.92 -18.99 4.36
N GLN A 311 -0.77 -18.73 3.06
CA GLN A 311 0.19 -19.46 2.23
C GLN A 311 1.62 -19.28 2.76
N MET A 312 1.99 -18.08 3.21
CA MET A 312 3.29 -17.82 3.84
C MET A 312 3.49 -18.62 5.14
N ARG A 313 2.45 -18.76 5.98
CA ARG A 313 2.53 -19.60 7.19
C ARG A 313 2.66 -21.08 6.86
N LEU A 314 1.91 -21.57 5.87
CA LEU A 314 2.00 -22.95 5.39
C LEU A 314 3.32 -23.24 4.65
N ALA A 315 4.00 -22.20 4.16
CA ALA A 315 5.33 -22.28 3.58
C ALA A 315 6.45 -22.17 4.63
N ARG A 316 6.16 -22.12 5.94
CA ARG A 316 7.18 -22.33 6.97
C ARG A 316 7.77 -23.71 6.76
N PHE A 317 8.92 -23.70 6.11
CA PHE A 317 9.74 -24.84 5.79
C PHE A 317 10.13 -25.50 7.11
N ASP A 318 9.64 -26.71 7.37
CA ASP A 318 10.24 -27.60 8.35
C ASP A 318 11.30 -28.43 7.61
N PRO A 319 12.58 -28.02 7.63
CA PRO A 319 13.63 -28.73 6.90
C PRO A 319 13.82 -30.18 7.39
N MET A 320 13.34 -30.52 8.59
CA MET A 320 13.45 -31.86 9.16
C MET A 320 12.35 -32.82 8.68
N ASN A 321 11.26 -32.33 8.10
CA ASN A 321 10.11 -33.13 7.65
C ASN A 321 9.97 -33.22 6.12
N PHE A 322 11.07 -33.08 5.37
CA PHE A 322 11.08 -33.14 3.91
C PHE A 322 10.94 -34.58 3.36
N LYS A 323 9.83 -35.25 3.68
CA LYS A 323 9.34 -36.45 2.98
C LYS A 323 8.05 -36.09 2.28
N VAL A 324 8.14 -35.32 1.20
CA VAL A 324 6.96 -34.73 0.55
C VAL A 324 6.95 -35.15 -0.92
N GLY A 325 5.90 -35.89 -1.32
CA GLY A 325 5.73 -36.40 -2.69
C GLY A 325 5.64 -35.28 -3.74
N THR A 326 5.88 -35.64 -5.01
CA THR A 326 5.92 -34.73 -6.17
C THR A 326 4.67 -33.84 -6.34
N LEU A 327 3.48 -34.34 -5.98
CA LEU A 327 2.21 -33.59 -6.06
C LEU A 327 2.22 -32.30 -5.22
N THR A 328 2.82 -32.36 -4.04
CA THR A 328 2.94 -31.23 -3.11
C THR A 328 3.89 -30.15 -3.64
N GLN A 329 4.92 -30.52 -4.40
CA GLN A 329 5.86 -29.56 -5.01
C GLN A 329 5.18 -28.72 -6.10
N CYS A 330 4.33 -29.33 -6.93
CA CYS A 330 3.53 -28.62 -7.93
C CYS A 330 2.55 -27.63 -7.27
N GLU A 331 1.93 -28.02 -6.16
CA GLU A 331 1.01 -27.16 -5.41
C GLU A 331 1.74 -25.92 -4.83
N TYR A 332 2.94 -26.10 -4.28
CA TYR A 332 3.77 -24.99 -3.81
C TYR A 332 4.18 -24.04 -4.95
N LEU A 333 4.58 -24.57 -6.11
CA LEU A 333 4.94 -23.76 -7.27
C LEU A 333 3.73 -22.94 -7.77
N LEU A 334 2.55 -23.55 -7.85
CA LEU A 334 1.33 -22.85 -8.27
C LEU A 334 0.95 -21.73 -7.29
N LYS A 335 1.10 -21.97 -5.98
CA LYS A 335 0.89 -20.95 -4.93
C LYS A 335 1.87 -19.80 -5.05
N LEU A 336 3.15 -20.06 -5.36
CA LEU A 336 4.16 -19.02 -5.58
C LEU A 336 3.84 -18.18 -6.82
N LEU A 337 3.46 -18.81 -7.94
CA LEU A 337 3.08 -18.11 -9.17
C LEU A 337 1.84 -17.23 -8.96
N ALA A 338 0.82 -17.75 -8.27
CA ALA A 338 -0.37 -16.98 -7.91
C ALA A 338 -0.02 -15.80 -6.98
N GLY A 339 0.90 -15.98 -6.03
CA GLY A 339 1.43 -14.90 -5.20
C GLY A 339 2.15 -13.83 -6.02
N ALA A 340 3.01 -14.21 -6.96
CA ALA A 340 3.69 -13.28 -7.86
C ALA A 340 2.73 -12.49 -8.77
N ALA A 341 1.69 -13.15 -9.28
CA ALA A 341 0.63 -12.50 -10.05
C ALA A 341 -0.14 -11.48 -9.20
N CYS A 342 -0.53 -11.84 -7.97
CA CYS A 342 -1.18 -10.92 -7.03
C CYS A 342 -0.30 -9.71 -6.70
N MET A 343 1.00 -9.92 -6.49
CA MET A 343 1.96 -8.84 -6.24
C MET A 343 2.11 -7.91 -7.44
N THR A 344 2.00 -8.44 -8.67
CA THR A 344 2.01 -7.63 -9.90
C THR A 344 0.78 -6.75 -10.00
N VAL A 345 -0.41 -7.28 -9.66
CA VAL A 345 -1.65 -6.51 -9.60
C VAL A 345 -1.56 -5.42 -8.53
N LEU A 346 -1.12 -5.79 -7.32
CA LEU A 346 -0.90 -4.84 -6.22
C LEU A 346 0.09 -3.74 -6.62
N HIS A 347 1.21 -4.10 -7.26
CA HIS A 347 2.19 -3.13 -7.75
C HIS A 347 1.54 -2.09 -8.68
N ARG A 348 0.68 -2.53 -9.61
CA ARG A 348 -0.01 -1.64 -10.54
C ARG A 348 -1.02 -0.72 -9.85
N VAL A 349 -1.72 -1.20 -8.83
CA VAL A 349 -2.78 -0.44 -8.15
C VAL A 349 -2.22 0.50 -7.08
N VAL A 350 -1.28 0.03 -6.25
CA VAL A 350 -0.81 0.75 -5.05
C VAL A 350 0.68 1.14 -5.11
N GLY A 351 1.40 0.77 -6.16
CA GLY A 351 2.84 1.03 -6.33
C GLY A 351 3.73 -0.09 -5.80
N THR A 352 4.99 -0.15 -6.27
CA THR A 352 6.00 -1.17 -5.87
C THR A 352 6.25 -1.14 -4.37
N SER A 353 6.42 0.05 -3.82
CA SER A 353 6.71 0.28 -2.41
C SER A 353 5.61 -0.27 -1.51
N THR A 354 4.35 0.05 -1.80
CA THR A 354 3.21 -0.44 -1.02
C THR A 354 3.03 -1.95 -1.17
N ALA A 355 3.26 -2.50 -2.36
CA ALA A 355 3.19 -3.93 -2.59
C ALA A 355 4.27 -4.68 -1.78
N LEU A 356 5.52 -4.22 -1.82
CA LEU A 356 6.62 -4.78 -1.01
C LEU A 356 6.38 -4.58 0.49
N ALA A 357 5.86 -3.42 0.90
CA ALA A 357 5.48 -3.19 2.28
C ALA A 357 4.36 -4.12 2.74
N ALA A 358 3.42 -4.53 1.87
CA ALA A 358 2.40 -5.52 2.21
C ALA A 358 2.99 -6.92 2.51
N ALA A 359 4.20 -7.21 2.02
CA ALA A 359 4.94 -8.43 2.38
C ALA A 359 5.61 -8.31 3.78
N THR A 360 5.96 -7.09 4.23
CA THR A 360 6.56 -6.84 5.54
C THR A 360 5.57 -6.43 6.64
N VAL A 361 4.39 -5.96 6.23
CA VAL A 361 3.39 -5.36 7.10
C VAL A 361 2.06 -6.05 6.83
N ALA A 362 1.41 -6.49 7.90
CA ALA A 362 0.03 -6.94 7.83
C ALA A 362 -0.86 -5.70 7.87
N ILE A 363 -1.48 -5.39 6.73
CA ILE A 363 -2.51 -4.35 6.66
C ILE A 363 -3.86 -5.05 6.78
N SER A 364 -4.63 -4.62 7.76
CA SER A 364 -6.02 -5.02 7.96
C SER A 364 -6.91 -3.79 7.89
N SER A 365 -8.19 -4.01 7.65
CA SER A 365 -9.18 -2.95 7.71
C SER A 365 -10.44 -3.46 8.39
N SER A 366 -11.14 -2.54 9.04
CA SER A 366 -12.42 -2.82 9.69
C SER A 366 -13.37 -1.63 9.51
N GLU A 367 -14.66 -1.88 9.61
CA GLU A 367 -15.70 -0.84 9.64
C GLU A 367 -15.64 -0.01 10.93
N THR A 368 -15.05 -0.56 11.99
CA THR A 368 -14.80 0.13 13.27
C THR A 368 -13.43 -0.29 13.81
N PRO A 369 -12.70 0.58 14.53
CA PRO A 369 -11.51 0.15 15.25
C PRO A 369 -11.86 -0.89 16.31
N PRO A 370 -10.87 -1.69 16.78
CA PRO A 370 -11.06 -2.54 17.95
C PRO A 370 -11.62 -1.75 19.14
N GLY A 371 -12.48 -2.33 19.97
CA GLY A 371 -13.05 -1.66 21.15
C GLY A 371 -14.53 -1.28 21.02
N ARG A 372 -15.01 -0.44 21.94
CA ARG A 372 -16.41 0.05 21.95
C ARG A 372 -16.44 1.50 21.51
N TRP A 373 -17.16 1.77 20.42
CA TRP A 373 -17.25 3.08 19.78
C TRP A 373 -18.71 3.51 19.71
N GLU A 374 -18.96 4.81 19.80
CA GLU A 374 -20.28 5.34 19.47
C GLU A 374 -20.48 5.25 17.95
N HIS A 375 -21.58 4.64 17.53
CA HIS A 375 -21.81 4.29 16.14
C HIS A 375 -23.20 4.76 15.70
N ALA A 376 -23.24 5.53 14.62
CA ALA A 376 -24.45 5.89 13.90
C ALA A 376 -24.45 5.13 12.56
N GLN A 377 -25.40 4.23 12.38
CA GLN A 377 -25.55 3.47 11.16
C GLN A 377 -26.83 3.89 10.44
N SER A 378 -26.70 4.32 9.18
CA SER A 378 -27.87 4.47 8.33
C SER A 378 -28.27 3.13 7.72
N LEU A 379 -29.52 2.74 7.99
CA LEU A 379 -30.19 1.57 7.43
C LEU A 379 -31.06 1.91 6.22
N GLN A 380 -31.10 3.16 5.75
CA GLN A 380 -31.90 3.50 4.58
C GLN A 380 -31.52 2.59 3.42
N SER A 381 -32.47 1.71 3.07
CA SER A 381 -32.30 0.68 2.07
C SER A 381 -31.86 1.34 0.78
N VAL A 382 -30.70 0.93 0.28
CA VAL A 382 -30.25 1.25 -1.07
C VAL A 382 -31.38 0.81 -2.00
N GLY A 383 -32.19 1.76 -2.49
CA GLY A 383 -33.24 1.44 -3.46
C GLY A 383 -32.62 0.67 -4.62
N ALA A 384 -33.31 -0.32 -5.17
CA ALA A 384 -32.76 -1.23 -6.18
C ALA A 384 -32.07 -0.53 -7.38
N SER A 385 -32.39 0.74 -7.63
CA SER A 385 -31.77 1.61 -8.63
C SER A 385 -30.36 2.12 -8.29
N ALA A 386 -29.85 1.88 -7.07
CA ALA A 386 -28.54 2.34 -6.59
C ALA A 386 -27.47 1.23 -6.62
N LEU A 387 -27.51 0.37 -7.65
CA LEU A 387 -26.38 -0.47 -8.07
C LEU A 387 -25.16 0.36 -8.52
N LEU A 388 -25.33 1.66 -8.76
CA LEU A 388 -24.26 2.61 -9.03
C LEU A 388 -23.74 3.23 -7.72
N MET A 389 -22.76 2.52 -7.17
CA MET A 389 -21.56 3.03 -6.51
C MET A 389 -21.62 4.45 -5.89
N GLY A 390 -22.10 4.55 -4.64
CA GLY A 390 -22.33 5.81 -3.93
C GLY A 390 -21.53 6.01 -2.63
N HIS A 391 -20.22 5.78 -2.60
CA HIS A 391 -19.35 6.06 -1.41
C HIS A 391 -19.48 7.51 -0.85
N SER A 392 -19.96 8.43 -1.68
CA SER A 392 -20.18 9.85 -1.38
C SER A 392 -21.58 10.19 -0.85
N GLN A 393 -22.47 9.23 -0.64
CA GLN A 393 -23.86 9.57 -0.26
C GLN A 393 -24.09 9.74 1.25
N ILE A 394 -23.14 9.34 2.11
CA ILE A 394 -23.33 9.35 3.57
C ILE A 394 -23.59 10.75 4.15
N TYR A 395 -23.00 11.79 3.55
CA TYR A 395 -23.21 13.19 3.97
C TYR A 395 -24.44 13.84 3.31
N GLY A 396 -25.11 13.14 2.40
CA GLY A 396 -26.43 13.51 1.88
C GLY A 396 -27.59 12.88 2.65
N ASP A 397 -27.31 11.90 3.52
CA ASP A 397 -28.31 11.23 4.34
C ASP A 397 -28.76 12.13 5.51
N GLU A 398 -30.01 12.57 5.47
CA GLU A 398 -30.55 13.52 6.46
C GLU A 398 -30.48 13.01 7.90
N GLN A 399 -30.61 11.69 8.10
CA GLN A 399 -30.55 11.05 9.40
C GLN A 399 -29.12 11.07 9.93
N VAL A 400 -28.14 10.67 9.11
CA VAL A 400 -26.71 10.73 9.50
C VAL A 400 -26.30 12.16 9.83
N VAL A 401 -26.68 13.13 8.99
CA VAL A 401 -26.38 14.55 9.23
C VAL A 401 -27.05 15.04 10.52
N ALA A 402 -28.29 14.60 10.81
CA ALA A 402 -28.97 14.93 12.06
C ALA A 402 -28.25 14.33 13.29
N ASP A 403 -27.79 13.08 13.20
CA ASP A 403 -27.10 12.39 14.28
C ASP A 403 -25.72 13.02 14.55
N ILE A 404 -24.95 13.36 13.51
CA ILE A 404 -23.70 14.12 13.63
C ILE A 404 -23.94 15.47 14.33
N ALA A 405 -24.93 16.24 13.86
CA ALA A 405 -25.24 17.54 14.44
C ALA A 405 -25.70 17.43 15.91
N ARG A 406 -26.51 16.41 16.24
CA ARG A 406 -26.94 16.13 17.62
C ARG A 406 -25.74 15.79 18.50
N TRP A 407 -24.87 14.91 18.04
CA TRP A 407 -23.68 14.46 18.76
C TRP A 407 -22.70 15.59 19.04
N ILE A 408 -22.36 16.40 18.03
CA ILE A 408 -21.47 17.57 18.18
C ILE A 408 -22.05 18.54 19.21
N ARG A 409 -23.35 18.82 19.13
CA ARG A 409 -24.03 19.73 20.07
C ARG A 409 -23.96 19.23 21.51
N GLN A 410 -24.19 17.94 21.75
CA GLN A 410 -24.12 17.36 23.10
C GLN A 410 -22.74 17.52 23.73
N ARG A 411 -21.66 17.31 22.95
CA ARG A 411 -20.29 17.39 23.46
C ARG A 411 -19.76 18.81 23.60
N THR A 412 -20.23 19.72 22.76
CA THR A 412 -19.74 21.10 22.80
C THR A 412 -20.47 21.92 23.87
N THR A 413 -21.77 21.75 24.06
CA THR A 413 -22.59 22.65 24.90
C THR A 413 -22.51 22.39 26.41
N GLY A 414 -21.73 21.40 26.88
CA GLY A 414 -21.59 21.10 28.31
C GLY A 414 -22.86 20.55 28.97
N GLN A 415 -23.95 20.34 28.22
CA GLN A 415 -25.07 19.53 28.67
C GLN A 415 -24.61 18.07 28.67
N ALA A 416 -23.94 17.67 29.75
CA ALA A 416 -23.76 16.26 30.08
C ALA A 416 -25.17 15.65 30.05
N GLY A 417 -25.44 14.87 29.00
CA GLY A 417 -26.77 14.34 28.75
C GLY A 417 -27.24 13.58 29.99
N GLY A 418 -28.24 14.14 30.69
CA GLY A 418 -29.13 13.37 31.54
C GLY A 418 -29.90 12.42 30.64
N HIS A 419 -29.28 11.31 30.27
CA HIS A 419 -29.94 10.13 29.74
C HIS A 419 -29.96 9.12 30.89
N SER A 420 -30.93 9.35 31.78
CA SER A 420 -31.53 8.31 32.63
C SER A 420 -32.47 7.46 31.80
#